data_AF-X2QGR0-F1
#
_entry.id   AF-X2QGR0-F1
#
_cell.length_a   1.000
_cell.length_b   1.000
_cell.length_c   1.000
_cell.angle_alpha   90.00
_cell.angle_beta   90.00
_cell.angle_gamma   90.00
#
_symmetry.space_group_name_H-M   'P 1'
#
loop_
_entity.id
_entity.type
_entity.pdbx_description
1 polymer ?
#
loop_
_entity_poly.entity_id
_entity_poly.type
_entity_poly.pdbx_seq_one_letter_code
_entity_poly.pdbx_strand_id
1 'polypeptide(L)'
;MMRLLLVVLALAAADAHIQRGKAYLYDYEATLMSGVPNAGFNRAGVKIHAKVEVIGLDHREALITVHQPEVLQYLDRWPGGEFSPISPSAEPLIREIQVPVKFKFDESSLVTAVFAPSDVSEEALNIIRAIINFFNFSYKKDKPLLKGQEDGLGGVCHTSYVVQEQGTSKKTVVSKTRDLGNCQQKIYTTTGAAYTETCPGCRMGTEHLRSTATYTYTLTDSEPQVIQDVEADEIHQFSPFFETEGSIVTQGRQKLTLISSERASQDVRSASQKKRGGLDFRFPTDAIMRLTPVAPIVEKDRTSQMEDTLRHLVENNQMEVHYDAPAKFMELAMMMRHMDSKQLDSLWRKIHSQKDYRRWVLDAVPAMATSEALSFVVQAVTSNYLTESEASSVLLSILHLVKVNITAIRDAKTLMDSPFVRASPSIRKSVTLAYGSMVNRFCAKTPV
;
A
#
# COMPACT_ATOMS: atom_id res chain seq x y z
N MET A 1 24.41 56.49 -22.24
CA MET A 1 24.63 55.05 -21.95
C MET A 1 23.60 54.60 -20.93
N MET A 2 22.98 53.46 -21.22
CA MET A 2 21.63 53.05 -20.86
C MET A 2 21.58 52.45 -19.44
N ARG A 3 20.77 53.02 -18.54
CA ARG A 3 20.41 52.39 -17.26
C ARG A 3 19.39 51.29 -17.56
N LEU A 4 19.83 50.04 -17.54
CA LEU A 4 18.98 48.86 -17.65
C LEU A 4 18.21 48.72 -16.32
N LEU A 5 16.94 49.13 -16.30
CA LEU A 5 16.01 48.73 -15.25
C LEU A 5 15.70 47.24 -15.45
N LEU A 6 16.32 46.38 -14.63
CA LEU A 6 15.84 45.03 -14.40
C LEU A 6 14.53 45.13 -13.60
N VAL A 7 13.41 45.17 -14.32
CA VAL A 7 12.10 44.87 -13.75
C VAL A 7 12.10 43.38 -13.49
N VAL A 8 12.42 42.98 -12.26
CA VAL A 8 12.07 41.66 -11.76
C VAL A 8 10.55 41.63 -11.69
N LEU A 9 9.90 41.06 -12.72
CA LEU A 9 8.53 40.59 -12.59
C LEU A 9 8.58 39.48 -11.51
N ALA A 10 8.35 39.87 -10.26
CA ALA A 10 7.86 38.94 -9.27
C ALA A 10 6.49 38.49 -9.79
N LEU A 11 6.44 37.34 -10.48
CA LEU A 11 5.21 36.59 -10.54
C LEU A 11 4.88 36.25 -9.09
N ALA A 12 4.01 37.05 -8.49
CA ALA A 12 3.31 36.67 -7.28
C ALA A 12 2.51 35.41 -7.63
N ALA A 13 3.12 34.24 -7.40
CA ALA A 13 2.39 33.00 -7.33
C ALA A 13 1.39 33.20 -6.18
N ALA A 14 0.10 33.09 -6.50
CA ALA A 14 -0.97 33.20 -5.52
C ALA A 14 -0.66 32.29 -4.32
N ASP A 15 -0.77 32.90 -3.14
CA ASP A 15 -0.16 32.51 -1.86
C ASP A 15 -0.47 31.10 -1.37
N ALA A 16 0.48 30.56 -0.61
CA ALA A 16 0.39 29.30 0.12
C ALA A 16 -0.95 29.17 0.89
N HIS A 17 -1.66 28.06 0.65
CA HIS A 17 -2.94 27.72 1.28
C HIS A 17 -2.90 27.62 2.81
N ILE A 18 -1.70 27.59 3.39
CA ILE A 18 -1.45 27.49 4.83
C ILE A 18 -0.53 28.64 5.23
N GLN A 19 -1.07 29.59 5.99
CA GLN A 19 -0.32 30.75 6.44
C GLN A 19 0.54 30.43 7.68
N ARG A 20 1.72 31.04 7.75
CA ARG A 20 2.59 30.96 8.92
C ARG A 20 1.88 31.48 10.18
N GLY A 21 1.98 30.72 11.27
CA GLY A 21 1.39 31.08 12.57
C GLY A 21 -0.14 30.99 12.61
N LYS A 22 -0.77 30.38 11.61
CA LYS A 22 -2.20 30.04 11.61
C LYS A 22 -2.39 28.55 11.84
N ALA A 23 -3.44 28.22 12.59
CA ALA A 23 -3.94 26.87 12.77
C ALA A 23 -5.30 26.77 12.08
N TYR A 24 -5.49 25.72 11.29
CA TYR A 24 -6.70 25.41 10.55
C TYR A 24 -7.24 24.09 11.05
N LEU A 25 -8.47 24.09 11.57
CA LEU A 25 -9.14 22.89 12.01
C LEU A 25 -10.15 22.46 10.95
N TYR A 26 -10.04 21.21 10.50
CA TYR A 26 -10.92 20.62 9.50
C TYR A 26 -11.70 19.44 10.07
N ASP A 27 -12.90 19.25 9.55
CA ASP A 27 -13.64 18.00 9.60
C ASP A 27 -13.16 17.10 8.46
N TYR A 28 -12.80 15.86 8.76
CA TYR A 28 -12.31 14.90 7.77
C TYR A 28 -13.15 13.63 7.80
N GLU A 29 -13.64 13.25 6.62
CA GLU A 29 -14.31 11.97 6.40
C GLU A 29 -13.69 11.26 5.21
N ALA A 30 -13.46 9.96 5.31
CA ALA A 30 -13.04 9.13 4.21
C ALA A 30 -13.74 7.77 4.23
N THR A 31 -14.11 7.25 3.06
CA THR A 31 -14.68 5.92 2.88
C THR A 31 -13.96 5.20 1.75
N LEU A 32 -13.62 3.93 1.95
CA LEU A 32 -13.14 3.03 0.91
C LEU A 32 -14.07 1.84 0.85
N MET A 33 -14.70 1.61 -0.31
CA MET A 33 -15.70 0.56 -0.51
C MET A 33 -15.32 -0.29 -1.71
N SER A 34 -15.42 -1.61 -1.60
CA SER A 34 -15.15 -2.55 -2.70
C SER A 34 -16.29 -3.55 -2.87
N GLY A 35 -16.60 -3.87 -4.13
CA GLY A 35 -17.54 -4.93 -4.49
C GLY A 35 -18.15 -4.75 -5.88
N VAL A 36 -19.23 -5.49 -6.14
CA VAL A 36 -19.96 -5.42 -7.40
C VAL A 36 -20.69 -4.05 -7.52
N PRO A 37 -20.60 -3.35 -8.67
CA PRO A 37 -21.14 -2.00 -8.85
C PRO A 37 -22.67 -1.94 -9.01
N ASN A 38 -23.41 -2.89 -8.44
CA ASN A 38 -24.86 -3.01 -8.57
C ASN A 38 -25.55 -2.90 -7.20
N ALA A 39 -26.70 -2.23 -7.16
CA ALA A 39 -27.52 -2.15 -5.96
C ALA A 39 -28.04 -3.55 -5.56
N GLY A 40 -28.16 -3.79 -4.26
CA GLY A 40 -28.62 -5.05 -3.68
C GLY A 40 -27.51 -6.07 -3.40
N PHE A 41 -26.29 -5.87 -3.91
CA PHE A 41 -25.15 -6.73 -3.62
C PHE A 41 -24.41 -6.30 -2.35
N ASN A 42 -23.80 -7.26 -1.67
CA ASN A 42 -22.94 -6.99 -0.53
C ASN A 42 -21.66 -6.27 -0.99
N ARG A 43 -21.22 -5.30 -0.20
CA ARG A 43 -19.90 -4.66 -0.31
C ARG A 43 -19.18 -4.72 1.02
N ALA A 44 -17.86 -4.61 0.95
CA ALA A 44 -17.01 -4.46 2.12
C ALA A 44 -16.28 -3.12 2.05
N GLY A 45 -16.00 -2.52 3.20
CA GLY A 45 -15.28 -1.26 3.21
C GLY A 45 -14.90 -0.77 4.59
N VAL A 46 -14.22 0.36 4.62
CA VAL A 46 -13.79 1.07 5.82
C VAL A 46 -14.14 2.55 5.71
N LYS A 47 -14.45 3.17 6.85
CA LYS A 47 -14.68 4.59 6.98
C LYS A 47 -13.81 5.15 8.10
N ILE A 48 -13.28 6.35 7.90
CA ILE A 48 -12.57 7.12 8.92
C ILE A 48 -13.28 8.47 9.05
N HIS A 49 -13.56 8.86 10.28
CA HIS A 49 -13.99 10.22 10.62
C HIS A 49 -13.02 10.79 11.65
N ALA A 50 -12.54 12.01 11.45
CA ALA A 50 -11.57 12.64 12.36
C ALA A 50 -11.63 14.16 12.28
N LYS A 51 -11.00 14.83 13.24
CA LYS A 51 -10.64 16.24 13.10
C LYS A 51 -9.18 16.34 12.66
N VAL A 52 -8.88 17.21 11.72
CA VAL A 52 -7.52 17.40 11.20
C VAL A 52 -7.10 18.83 11.48
N GLU A 53 -6.04 19.00 12.27
CA GLU A 53 -5.42 20.30 12.49
C GLU A 53 -4.20 20.46 11.58
N VAL A 54 -4.12 21.59 10.89
CA VAL A 54 -2.98 21.98 10.06
C VAL A 54 -2.44 23.31 10.54
N ILE A 55 -1.16 23.35 10.91
CA ILE A 55 -0.50 24.54 11.43
C ILE A 55 0.62 24.96 10.48
N GLY A 56 0.60 26.21 10.02
CA GLY A 56 1.71 26.78 9.25
C GLY A 56 2.89 27.13 10.16
N LEU A 57 4.00 26.40 10.04
CA LEU A 57 5.21 26.62 10.85
C LEU A 57 6.08 27.73 10.24
N ASP A 58 6.24 27.71 8.93
CA ASP A 58 7.00 28.68 8.15
C ASP A 58 6.41 28.79 6.73
N HIS A 59 6.97 29.65 5.86
CA HIS A 59 6.45 29.94 4.52
C HIS A 59 6.21 28.72 3.62
N ARG A 60 6.89 27.59 3.86
CA ARG A 60 6.76 26.35 3.08
C ARG A 60 6.79 25.09 3.96
N GLU A 61 6.52 25.24 5.26
CA GLU A 61 6.48 24.12 6.20
C GLU A 61 5.18 24.15 6.99
N ALA A 62 4.50 23.00 7.06
CA ALA A 62 3.30 22.83 7.84
C ALA A 62 3.38 21.58 8.71
N LEU A 63 2.68 21.60 9.84
CA LEU A 63 2.46 20.46 10.70
C LEU A 63 1.00 20.02 10.54
N ILE A 64 0.77 18.72 10.41
CA ILE A 64 -0.57 18.12 10.41
C ILE A 64 -0.71 17.18 11.61
N THR A 65 -1.84 17.26 12.29
CA THR A 65 -2.22 16.38 13.39
C THR A 65 -3.64 15.88 13.16
N VAL A 66 -3.83 14.56 13.26
CA VAL A 66 -5.17 13.94 13.23
C VAL A 66 -5.62 13.76 14.67
N HIS A 67 -6.80 14.27 14.99
CA HIS A 67 -7.39 14.19 16.32
C HIS A 67 -8.62 13.29 16.29
N GLN A 68 -8.72 12.44 17.33
CA GLN A 68 -9.90 11.60 17.59
C GLN A 68 -10.39 10.82 16.35
N PRO A 69 -9.50 10.07 15.64
CA PRO A 69 -9.92 9.26 14.52
C PRO A 69 -10.85 8.12 14.98
N GLU A 70 -12.06 8.13 14.45
CA GLU A 70 -13.03 7.05 14.54
C GLU A 70 -12.96 6.20 13.27
N VAL A 71 -12.71 4.90 13.43
CA VAL A 71 -12.59 3.96 12.31
C VAL A 71 -13.72 2.95 12.36
N LEU A 72 -14.47 2.88 11.26
CA LEU A 72 -15.62 2.02 11.10
C LEU A 72 -15.40 1.05 9.92
N GLN A 73 -16.06 -0.10 9.97
CA GLN A 73 -16.11 -1.08 8.91
C GLN A 73 -17.54 -1.20 8.35
N TYR A 74 -17.62 -1.61 7.10
CA TYR A 74 -18.87 -1.89 6.40
C TYR A 74 -18.80 -3.31 5.84
N LEU A 75 -19.85 -4.10 6.08
CA LEU A 75 -20.01 -5.44 5.49
C LEU A 75 -21.50 -5.75 5.37
N ASP A 76 -22.14 -5.21 4.33
CA ASP A 76 -23.59 -5.33 4.16
C ASP A 76 -24.00 -5.05 2.70
N ARG A 77 -25.31 -5.14 2.40
CA ARG A 77 -25.93 -4.80 1.12
C ARG A 77 -25.84 -3.31 0.84
N TRP A 78 -25.34 -2.99 -0.35
CA TRP A 78 -25.22 -1.64 -0.84
C TRP A 78 -26.31 -1.29 -1.86
N PRO A 79 -26.91 -0.09 -1.83
CA PRO A 79 -26.83 0.90 -0.76
C PRO A 79 -27.75 0.53 0.42
N GLY A 80 -27.50 1.09 1.61
CA GLY A 80 -28.44 1.05 2.74
C GLY A 80 -27.93 0.39 4.02
N GLY A 81 -26.89 -0.44 3.95
CA GLY A 81 -26.26 -0.99 5.15
C GLY A 81 -25.61 0.08 6.05
N GLU A 82 -25.32 -0.30 7.30
CA GLU A 82 -24.73 0.58 8.30
C GLU A 82 -23.23 0.31 8.52
N PHE A 83 -22.51 1.35 8.95
CA PHE A 83 -21.14 1.23 9.41
C PHE A 83 -21.11 0.81 10.88
N SER A 84 -20.16 -0.04 11.25
CA SER A 84 -19.95 -0.51 12.63
C SER A 84 -18.50 -0.29 13.06
N PRO A 85 -18.20 -0.11 14.36
CA PRO A 85 -16.83 0.05 14.82
C PRO A 85 -15.92 -1.12 14.44
N ILE A 86 -14.67 -0.82 14.04
CA ILE A 86 -13.68 -1.86 13.73
C ILE A 86 -13.20 -2.59 14.99
N SER A 87 -12.63 -3.78 14.81
CA SER A 87 -11.98 -4.54 15.89
C SER A 87 -10.96 -3.71 16.68
N PRO A 88 -10.88 -3.88 18.03
CA PRO A 88 -9.86 -3.25 18.88
C PRO A 88 -8.41 -3.55 18.46
N SER A 89 -8.18 -4.53 17.59
CA SER A 89 -6.85 -4.81 17.00
C SER A 89 -6.31 -3.65 16.17
N ALA A 90 -7.14 -2.71 15.70
CA ALA A 90 -6.72 -1.53 14.95
C ALA A 90 -6.18 -0.39 15.84
N GLU A 91 -6.41 -0.45 17.16
CA GLU A 91 -6.03 0.60 18.12
C GLU A 91 -4.56 1.06 18.05
N PRO A 92 -3.55 0.16 17.88
CA PRO A 92 -2.17 0.60 17.70
C PRO A 92 -1.99 1.54 16.50
N LEU A 93 -2.59 1.18 15.34
CA LEU A 93 -2.54 1.99 14.13
C LEU A 93 -3.27 3.34 14.33
N ILE A 94 -4.44 3.32 14.98
CA ILE A 94 -5.22 4.52 15.31
C ILE A 94 -4.42 5.49 16.19
N ARG A 95 -3.61 4.99 17.12
CA ARG A 95 -2.70 5.84 17.92
C ARG A 95 -1.58 6.43 17.08
N GLU A 96 -0.99 5.66 16.16
CA GLU A 96 0.08 6.15 15.29
C GLU A 96 -0.38 7.24 14.32
N ILE A 97 -1.60 7.16 13.79
CA ILE A 97 -2.17 8.18 12.88
C ILE A 97 -2.29 9.55 13.57
N GLN A 98 -2.41 9.59 14.89
CA GLN A 98 -2.52 10.84 15.67
C GLN A 98 -1.16 11.51 15.94
N VAL A 99 -0.05 10.87 15.56
CA VAL A 99 1.28 11.45 15.74
C VAL A 99 1.44 12.65 14.79
N PRO A 100 1.85 13.84 15.28
CA PRO A 100 2.06 14.99 14.42
C PRO A 100 3.13 14.74 13.35
N VAL A 101 2.82 15.10 12.11
CA VAL A 101 3.69 14.92 10.93
C VAL A 101 3.96 16.28 10.30
N LYS A 102 5.22 16.53 9.94
CA LYS A 102 5.58 17.75 9.22
C LYS A 102 5.69 17.47 7.74
N PHE A 103 5.35 18.44 6.91
CA PHE A 103 5.51 18.36 5.47
C PHE A 103 5.92 19.71 4.88
N LYS A 104 6.56 19.65 3.71
CA LYS A 104 7.11 20.81 3.01
C LYS A 104 6.53 20.96 1.61
N PHE A 105 6.46 22.20 1.16
CA PHE A 105 6.01 22.58 -0.17
C PHE A 105 7.13 23.19 -1.00
N ASP A 106 7.00 23.14 -2.32
CA ASP A 106 7.75 23.99 -3.23
C ASP A 106 7.07 25.36 -3.43
N GLU A 107 7.58 26.15 -4.37
CA GLU A 107 7.05 27.47 -4.73
C GLU A 107 5.71 27.41 -5.49
N SER A 108 5.34 26.22 -5.97
CA SER A 108 4.10 25.95 -6.68
C SER A 108 3.04 25.31 -5.76
N SER A 109 3.26 25.30 -4.44
CA SER A 109 2.40 24.65 -3.43
C SER A 109 2.29 23.13 -3.59
N LEU A 110 3.25 22.48 -4.26
CA LEU A 110 3.32 21.02 -4.35
C LEU A 110 4.16 20.45 -3.21
N VAL A 111 3.74 19.31 -2.66
CA VAL A 111 4.40 18.66 -1.53
C VAL A 111 5.68 17.98 -1.98
N THR A 112 6.81 18.33 -1.37
CA THR A 112 8.14 17.83 -1.74
C THR A 112 8.77 16.89 -0.73
N ALA A 113 8.31 16.94 0.52
CA ALA A 113 8.84 16.08 1.58
C ALA A 113 7.87 15.93 2.75
N VAL A 114 7.83 14.73 3.31
CA VAL A 114 7.10 14.37 4.53
C VAL A 114 8.12 13.93 5.60
N PHE A 115 7.87 14.33 6.85
CA PHE A 115 8.73 14.10 8.01
C PHE A 115 7.91 13.55 9.17
N ALA A 116 8.36 12.43 9.72
CA ALA A 116 7.71 11.78 10.86
C ALA A 116 8.76 11.18 11.82
N PRO A 117 8.38 10.90 13.07
CA PRO A 117 9.21 10.09 13.98
C PRO A 117 9.55 8.72 13.38
N SER A 118 10.60 8.08 13.90
CA SER A 118 11.11 6.81 13.31
C SER A 118 10.27 5.59 13.66
N ASP A 119 9.50 5.70 14.74
CA ASP A 119 8.59 4.71 15.31
C ASP A 119 7.21 4.70 14.64
N VAL A 120 6.86 5.73 13.85
CA VAL A 120 5.62 5.73 13.05
C VAL A 120 5.77 4.78 11.86
N SER A 121 4.86 3.81 11.76
CA SER A 121 4.77 2.85 10.66
C SER A 121 4.50 3.53 9.31
N GLU A 122 4.87 2.88 8.21
CA GLU A 122 4.54 3.40 6.88
C GLU A 122 3.03 3.31 6.62
N GLU A 123 2.33 2.36 7.22
CA GLU A 123 0.88 2.21 7.18
C GLU A 123 0.17 3.46 7.73
N ALA A 124 0.52 3.88 8.95
CA ALA A 124 -0.02 5.10 9.55
C ALA A 124 0.37 6.34 8.71
N LEU A 125 1.63 6.40 8.28
CA LEU A 125 2.13 7.55 7.52
C LEU A 125 1.46 7.66 6.13
N ASN A 126 1.12 6.56 5.48
CA ASN A 126 0.40 6.57 4.21
C ASN A 126 -1.04 7.10 4.35
N ILE A 127 -1.71 6.84 5.47
CA ILE A 127 -3.02 7.45 5.77
C ILE A 127 -2.86 8.97 5.92
N ILE A 128 -1.82 9.42 6.63
CA ILE A 128 -1.54 10.85 6.78
C ILE A 128 -1.14 11.49 5.43
N ARG A 129 -0.35 10.81 4.59
CA ARG A 129 -0.04 11.25 3.21
C ARG A 129 -1.33 11.46 2.41
N ALA A 130 -2.33 10.59 2.56
CA ALA A 130 -3.61 10.74 1.88
C ALA A 130 -4.34 12.04 2.27
N ILE A 131 -4.30 12.42 3.55
CA ILE A 131 -4.85 13.69 4.02
C ILE A 131 -4.01 14.87 3.51
N ILE A 132 -2.68 14.77 3.57
CA ILE A 132 -1.74 15.78 3.04
C ILE A 132 -1.98 16.03 1.54
N ASN A 133 -2.39 15.01 0.78
CA ASN A 133 -2.61 15.10 -0.67
C ASN A 133 -3.70 16.12 -1.05
N PHE A 134 -4.65 16.43 -0.15
CA PHE A 134 -5.58 17.54 -0.38
C PHE A 134 -4.87 18.89 -0.52
N PHE A 135 -3.78 19.10 0.22
CA PHE A 135 -2.97 20.31 0.18
C PHE A 135 -1.93 20.30 -0.96
N ASN A 136 -1.82 19.18 -1.70
CA ASN A 136 -0.95 19.07 -2.88
C ASN A 136 -1.71 19.48 -4.14
N PHE A 137 -1.87 20.78 -4.37
CA PHE A 137 -2.49 21.29 -5.59
C PHE A 137 -1.88 22.63 -5.98
N SER A 138 -1.69 22.82 -7.28
CA SER A 138 -1.04 24.01 -7.84
C SER A 138 -1.96 24.66 -8.86
N TYR A 139 -2.92 25.45 -8.39
CA TYR A 139 -3.82 26.17 -9.28
C TYR A 139 -3.36 27.61 -9.49
N LYS A 140 -3.66 28.15 -10.67
CA LYS A 140 -3.33 29.53 -11.05
C LYS A 140 -4.61 30.23 -11.50
N LYS A 141 -4.99 31.31 -10.82
CA LYS A 141 -6.25 32.06 -11.11
C LYS A 141 -6.34 32.51 -12.57
N ASP A 142 -5.23 32.87 -13.18
CA ASP A 142 -5.12 33.35 -14.57
C ASP A 142 -5.15 32.23 -15.63
N LYS A 143 -5.10 30.96 -15.22
CA LYS A 143 -5.08 29.81 -16.13
C LYS A 143 -6.27 28.89 -15.88
N PRO A 144 -7.38 29.06 -16.64
CA PRO A 144 -8.61 28.31 -16.41
C PRO A 144 -8.47 26.82 -16.68
N LEU A 145 -7.48 26.42 -17.51
CA LEU A 145 -7.13 25.03 -17.79
C LEU A 145 -5.63 24.83 -17.68
N LEU A 146 -5.21 23.90 -16.81
CA LEU A 146 -3.82 23.44 -16.70
C LEU A 146 -3.79 21.92 -16.91
N LYS A 147 -2.81 21.42 -17.68
CA LYS A 147 -2.58 19.99 -17.86
C LYS A 147 -1.10 19.68 -17.73
N GLY A 148 -0.76 18.60 -17.04
CA GLY A 148 0.63 18.22 -16.83
C GLY A 148 0.76 16.85 -16.18
N GLN A 149 1.99 16.42 -15.99
CA GLN A 149 2.33 15.25 -15.17
C GLN A 149 2.65 15.77 -13.77
N GLU A 150 1.92 15.30 -12.78
CA GLU A 150 2.01 15.78 -11.40
C GLU A 150 2.21 14.61 -10.45
N ASP A 151 3.12 14.77 -9.49
CA ASP A 151 3.32 13.80 -8.42
C ASP A 151 2.10 13.71 -7.48
N GLY A 152 1.95 12.58 -6.81
CA GLY A 152 0.82 12.30 -5.94
C GLY A 152 0.91 10.91 -5.31
N LEU A 153 -0.14 10.51 -4.59
CA LEU A 153 -0.17 9.23 -3.86
C LEU A 153 0.11 8.02 -4.76
N GLY A 154 -0.46 7.99 -5.96
CA GLY A 154 -0.27 6.92 -6.95
C GLY A 154 0.96 7.08 -7.86
N GLY A 155 1.77 8.11 -7.63
CA GLY A 155 2.92 8.50 -8.44
C GLY A 155 2.66 9.68 -9.38
N VAL A 156 3.50 9.80 -10.40
CA VAL A 156 3.49 10.91 -11.36
C VAL A 156 2.53 10.61 -12.51
N CYS A 157 1.35 11.24 -12.48
CA CYS A 157 0.25 10.94 -13.40
C CYS A 157 -0.29 12.18 -14.11
N HIS A 158 -0.93 11.96 -15.28
CA HIS A 158 -1.56 13.02 -16.04
C HIS A 158 -2.69 13.65 -15.21
N THR A 159 -2.57 14.94 -14.98
CA THR A 159 -3.45 15.72 -14.11
C THR A 159 -3.93 16.95 -14.87
N SER A 160 -5.22 17.23 -14.77
CA SER A 160 -5.86 18.41 -15.36
C SER A 160 -6.62 19.22 -14.32
N TYR A 161 -6.50 20.54 -14.37
CA TYR A 161 -7.22 21.48 -13.53
C TYR A 161 -8.20 22.30 -14.35
N VAL A 162 -9.40 22.51 -13.82
CA VAL A 162 -10.41 23.42 -14.34
C VAL A 162 -10.80 24.40 -13.23
N VAL A 163 -10.59 25.70 -13.46
CA VAL A 163 -10.94 26.75 -12.49
C VAL A 163 -12.24 27.42 -12.95
N GLN A 164 -13.22 27.51 -12.05
CA GLN A 164 -14.52 28.14 -12.29
C GLN A 164 -14.81 29.17 -11.19
N GLU A 165 -15.25 30.35 -11.58
CA GLU A 165 -15.77 31.36 -10.65
C GLU A 165 -17.31 31.28 -10.63
N GLN A 166 -17.91 31.01 -9.47
CA GLN A 166 -19.36 30.97 -9.35
C GLN A 166 -19.94 32.38 -9.22
N GLY A 167 -20.39 32.92 -10.35
CA GLY A 167 -21.39 34.00 -10.48
C GLY A 167 -21.29 35.14 -9.46
N THR A 168 -22.43 35.59 -8.94
CA THR A 168 -22.55 36.72 -7.99
C THR A 168 -21.87 36.51 -6.64
N SER A 169 -21.42 35.28 -6.33
CA SER A 169 -20.86 34.91 -5.02
C SER A 169 -19.34 34.97 -4.91
N LYS A 170 -18.57 35.30 -5.97
CA LYS A 170 -17.08 35.35 -5.97
C LYS A 170 -16.32 34.08 -5.53
N LYS A 171 -17.01 33.01 -5.13
CA LYS A 171 -16.40 31.73 -4.76
C LYS A 171 -15.64 31.10 -5.92
N THR A 172 -14.37 30.77 -5.66
CA THR A 172 -13.51 30.03 -6.58
C THR A 172 -13.68 28.53 -6.36
N VAL A 173 -14.07 27.83 -7.42
CA VAL A 173 -14.16 26.36 -7.46
C VAL A 173 -13.08 25.83 -8.38
N VAL A 174 -12.29 24.87 -7.90
CA VAL A 174 -11.23 24.23 -8.69
C VAL A 174 -11.52 22.73 -8.78
N SER A 175 -11.63 22.21 -10.00
CA SER A 175 -11.72 20.77 -10.25
C SER A 175 -10.38 20.24 -10.73
N LYS A 176 -9.83 19.25 -10.04
CA LYS A 176 -8.60 18.55 -10.40
C LYS A 176 -8.95 17.10 -10.73
N THR A 177 -8.60 16.65 -11.93
CA THR A 177 -8.79 15.25 -12.36
C THR A 177 -7.45 14.62 -12.65
N ARG A 178 -7.23 13.40 -12.15
CA ARG A 178 -6.05 12.58 -12.38
C ARG A 178 -6.44 11.33 -13.16
N ASP A 179 -5.74 11.08 -14.25
CA ASP A 179 -5.81 9.84 -15.03
C ASP A 179 -4.73 8.88 -14.51
N LEU A 180 -5.16 7.87 -13.75
CA LEU A 180 -4.27 6.89 -13.11
C LEU A 180 -3.93 5.71 -14.06
N GLY A 181 -4.47 5.73 -15.27
CA GLY A 181 -4.02 4.90 -16.40
C GLY A 181 -2.84 5.52 -17.15
N ASN A 182 -2.70 6.85 -17.11
CA ASN A 182 -1.67 7.60 -17.81
C ASN A 182 -0.64 8.23 -16.87
N CYS A 183 0.31 7.41 -16.39
CA CYS A 183 1.34 7.83 -15.46
C CYS A 183 2.75 7.67 -16.04
N GLN A 184 3.60 8.68 -15.87
CA GLN A 184 5.04 8.57 -16.10
C GLN A 184 5.68 7.63 -15.09
N GLN A 185 5.19 7.64 -13.85
CA GLN A 185 5.60 6.74 -12.80
C GLN A 185 4.35 6.31 -12.03
N LYS A 186 4.04 5.01 -12.07
CA LYS A 186 2.93 4.42 -11.33
C LYS A 186 3.45 3.69 -10.11
N ILE A 187 2.85 3.93 -8.95
CA ILE A 187 3.19 3.25 -7.71
C ILE A 187 2.30 2.02 -7.58
N TYR A 188 2.90 0.85 -7.78
CA TYR A 188 2.23 -0.42 -7.59
C TYR A 188 3.25 -1.51 -7.27
N THR A 189 2.76 -2.66 -6.82
CA THR A 189 3.58 -3.85 -6.59
C THR A 189 2.81 -5.07 -7.07
N THR A 190 3.51 -6.07 -7.59
CA THR A 190 2.93 -7.33 -8.07
C THR A 190 3.73 -8.52 -7.57
N THR A 191 3.04 -9.66 -7.44
CA THR A 191 3.63 -10.97 -7.16
C THR A 191 3.03 -11.98 -8.13
N GLY A 192 3.78 -13.04 -8.46
CA GLY A 192 3.34 -14.07 -9.40
C GLY A 192 3.34 -13.66 -10.89
N ALA A 193 3.59 -12.39 -11.21
CA ALA A 193 3.56 -11.89 -12.59
C ALA A 193 4.90 -11.99 -13.35
N ALA A 194 5.93 -12.60 -12.77
CA ALA A 194 7.28 -12.58 -13.36
C ALA A 194 7.41 -13.35 -14.70
N TYR A 195 6.41 -14.17 -15.04
CA TYR A 195 6.33 -14.90 -16.31
C TYR A 195 5.25 -14.33 -17.24
N THR A 196 4.59 -13.23 -16.87
CA THR A 196 3.60 -12.60 -17.75
C THR A 196 4.31 -11.76 -18.80
N GLU A 197 3.83 -11.84 -20.03
CA GLU A 197 4.31 -11.01 -21.13
C GLU A 197 3.25 -9.97 -21.51
N THR A 198 3.71 -8.77 -21.85
CA THR A 198 2.83 -7.74 -22.39
C THR A 198 2.31 -8.18 -23.75
N CYS A 199 0.98 -8.23 -23.92
CA CYS A 199 0.33 -8.49 -25.20
C CYS A 199 -0.33 -7.20 -25.72
N PRO A 200 0.33 -6.42 -26.62
CA PRO A 200 -0.24 -5.18 -27.14
C PRO A 200 -1.57 -5.38 -27.88
N GLY A 201 -1.70 -6.47 -28.64
CA GLY A 201 -2.93 -6.81 -29.36
C GLY A 201 -4.11 -7.14 -28.43
N CYS A 202 -3.85 -7.68 -27.24
CA CYS A 202 -4.87 -7.99 -26.25
C CYS A 202 -5.42 -6.74 -25.56
N ARG A 203 -4.68 -5.61 -25.58
CA ARG A 203 -5.13 -4.33 -25.01
C ARG A 203 -6.03 -3.55 -25.97
N MET A 204 -6.07 -3.91 -27.25
CA MET A 204 -6.93 -3.29 -28.26
C MET A 204 -8.39 -3.76 -28.10
N GLY A 205 -9.06 -3.29 -27.05
CA GLY A 205 -10.48 -3.55 -26.80
C GLY A 205 -10.87 -3.66 -25.33
N THR A 206 -9.91 -3.97 -24.45
CA THR A 206 -10.16 -4.13 -23.01
C THR A 206 -8.98 -3.64 -22.19
N GLU A 207 -9.25 -2.73 -21.25
CA GLU A 207 -8.32 -2.37 -20.19
C GLU A 207 -8.84 -2.97 -18.88
N HIS A 208 -8.11 -3.97 -18.35
CA HIS A 208 -8.58 -4.74 -17.19
C HIS A 208 -8.63 -3.94 -15.90
N LEU A 209 -7.84 -2.87 -15.78
CA LEU A 209 -7.87 -1.97 -14.63
C LEU A 209 -7.93 -0.53 -15.11
N ARG A 210 -9.10 0.09 -14.97
CA ARG A 210 -9.29 1.53 -15.19
C ARG A 210 -9.30 2.26 -13.87
N SER A 211 -8.65 3.41 -13.83
CA SER A 211 -8.49 4.15 -12.57
C SER A 211 -8.46 5.66 -12.81
N THR A 212 -9.25 6.40 -12.04
CA THR A 212 -9.31 7.86 -12.10
C THR A 212 -9.62 8.44 -10.74
N ALA A 213 -9.11 9.63 -10.47
CA ALA A 213 -9.41 10.38 -9.26
C ALA A 213 -9.82 11.81 -9.61
N THR A 214 -10.89 12.30 -9.01
CA THR A 214 -11.36 13.68 -9.15
C THR A 214 -11.43 14.35 -7.79
N TYR A 215 -10.97 15.59 -7.72
CA TYR A 215 -10.97 16.43 -6.53
C TYR A 215 -11.69 17.74 -6.87
N THR A 216 -12.65 18.15 -6.06
CA THR A 216 -13.39 19.40 -6.22
C THR A 216 -13.16 20.26 -5.00
N TYR A 217 -12.43 21.36 -5.18
CA TYR A 217 -12.07 22.33 -4.15
C TYR A 217 -13.01 23.53 -4.22
N THR A 218 -13.49 23.97 -3.07
CA THR A 218 -14.13 25.28 -2.86
C THR A 218 -13.22 26.10 -1.97
N LEU A 219 -12.81 27.28 -2.44
CA LEU A 219 -11.92 28.16 -1.70
C LEU A 219 -12.70 29.27 -1.00
N THR A 220 -12.13 29.79 0.09
CA THR A 220 -12.67 30.98 0.76
C THR A 220 -12.58 32.21 -0.13
N ASP A 221 -13.48 33.17 0.09
CA ASP A 221 -13.45 34.48 -0.60
C ASP A 221 -12.45 35.47 0.03
N SER A 222 -11.70 35.03 1.04
CA SER A 222 -10.69 35.82 1.75
C SER A 222 -9.35 35.80 1.03
N GLU A 223 -8.55 36.86 1.18
CA GLU A 223 -7.14 36.85 0.74
C GLU A 223 -6.21 36.73 1.97
N PRO A 224 -5.28 35.74 2.00
CA PRO A 224 -5.11 34.69 0.99
C PRO A 224 -6.21 33.62 1.11
N GLN A 225 -6.49 32.96 -0.02
CA GLN A 225 -7.52 31.93 -0.10
C GLN A 225 -7.08 30.63 0.58
N VAL A 226 -8.01 30.03 1.31
CA VAL A 226 -7.83 28.77 2.03
C VAL A 226 -8.87 27.77 1.51
N ILE A 227 -8.58 26.47 1.61
CA ILE A 227 -9.56 25.43 1.30
C ILE A 227 -10.73 25.56 2.29
N GLN A 228 -11.90 25.91 1.79
CA GLN A 228 -13.14 25.86 2.57
C GLN A 228 -13.67 24.43 2.61
N ASP A 229 -13.75 23.80 1.44
CA ASP A 229 -14.20 22.42 1.28
C ASP A 229 -13.39 21.75 0.17
N VAL A 230 -13.10 20.47 0.33
CA VAL A 230 -12.63 19.63 -0.77
C VAL A 230 -13.27 18.25 -0.67
N GLU A 231 -13.77 17.77 -1.82
CA GLU A 231 -14.29 16.42 -1.98
C GLU A 231 -13.44 15.68 -3.01
N ALA A 232 -13.06 14.45 -2.72
CA ALA A 232 -12.35 13.57 -3.65
C ALA A 232 -13.18 12.30 -3.91
N ASP A 233 -13.20 11.87 -5.17
CA ASP A 233 -13.77 10.60 -5.62
C ASP A 233 -12.76 9.88 -6.51
N GLU A 234 -12.26 8.75 -6.05
CA GLU A 234 -11.30 7.89 -6.73
C GLU A 234 -11.93 6.52 -6.99
N ILE A 235 -11.87 6.08 -8.24
CA ILE A 235 -12.51 4.84 -8.68
C ILE A 235 -11.45 3.96 -9.33
N HIS A 236 -11.34 2.73 -8.86
CA HIS A 236 -10.63 1.64 -9.51
C HIS A 236 -11.65 0.59 -9.96
N GLN A 237 -11.76 0.41 -11.26
CA GLN A 237 -12.61 -0.61 -11.86
C GLN A 237 -11.74 -1.73 -12.42
N PHE A 238 -11.94 -2.94 -11.90
CA PHE A 238 -11.31 -4.15 -12.40
C PHE A 238 -12.31 -4.99 -13.20
N SER A 239 -11.96 -5.28 -14.45
CA SER A 239 -12.74 -6.10 -15.38
C SER A 239 -11.91 -7.32 -15.78
N PRO A 240 -12.15 -8.51 -15.21
CA PRO A 240 -11.36 -9.71 -15.53
C PRO A 240 -11.58 -10.19 -16.97
N PHE A 241 -12.74 -9.86 -17.56
CA PHE A 241 -13.12 -10.16 -18.93
C PHE A 241 -13.45 -8.86 -19.69
N PHE A 242 -14.44 -8.89 -20.59
CA PHE A 242 -14.99 -7.68 -21.19
C PHE A 242 -15.77 -6.87 -20.17
N GLU A 243 -15.78 -5.53 -20.29
CA GLU A 243 -16.46 -4.64 -19.34
C GLU A 243 -17.97 -4.93 -19.25
N THR A 244 -18.58 -5.42 -20.33
CA THR A 244 -19.98 -5.82 -20.41
C THR A 244 -20.30 -7.09 -19.62
N GLU A 245 -19.29 -7.90 -19.29
CA GLU A 245 -19.44 -9.18 -18.58
C GLU A 245 -19.33 -9.02 -17.05
N GLY A 246 -19.21 -7.77 -16.58
CA GLY A 246 -19.16 -7.42 -15.17
C GLY A 246 -17.80 -6.90 -14.74
N SER A 247 -17.84 -6.11 -13.68
CA SER A 247 -16.65 -5.50 -13.08
C SER A 247 -16.76 -5.48 -11.57
N ILE A 248 -15.62 -5.34 -10.91
CA ILE A 248 -15.52 -5.06 -9.48
C ILE A 248 -15.01 -3.64 -9.36
N VAL A 249 -15.64 -2.85 -8.49
CA VAL A 249 -15.26 -1.47 -8.25
C VAL A 249 -14.78 -1.30 -6.82
N THR A 250 -13.61 -0.69 -6.68
CA THR A 250 -13.14 -0.11 -5.42
C THR A 250 -13.23 1.41 -5.56
N GLN A 251 -14.03 2.04 -4.71
CA GLN A 251 -14.24 3.48 -4.69
C GLN A 251 -13.78 4.08 -3.37
N GLY A 252 -12.87 5.05 -3.45
CA GLY A 252 -12.43 5.88 -2.34
C GLY A 252 -13.10 7.25 -2.43
N ARG A 253 -13.82 7.65 -1.39
CA ARG A 253 -14.33 9.02 -1.25
C ARG A 253 -13.71 9.68 -0.04
N GLN A 254 -13.34 10.93 -0.17
CA GLN A 254 -12.81 11.71 0.94
C GLN A 254 -13.42 13.10 0.94
N LYS A 255 -13.59 13.69 2.11
CA LYS A 255 -14.09 15.04 2.30
C LYS A 255 -13.32 15.73 3.41
N LEU A 256 -12.94 16.97 3.18
CA LEU A 256 -12.27 17.82 4.14
C LEU A 256 -12.95 19.19 4.15
N THR A 257 -13.54 19.59 5.28
CA THR A 257 -14.31 20.84 5.42
C THR A 257 -13.71 21.70 6.54
N LEU A 258 -13.44 22.97 6.26
CA LEU A 258 -12.86 23.91 7.23
C LEU A 258 -13.89 24.22 8.33
N ILE A 259 -13.50 24.00 9.58
CA ILE A 259 -14.30 24.34 10.78
C ILE A 259 -13.93 25.73 11.28
N SER A 260 -12.63 25.97 11.49
CA SER A 260 -12.15 27.24 12.03
C SER A 260 -10.72 27.54 11.58
N SER A 261 -10.35 28.81 11.63
CA SER A 261 -8.99 29.29 11.39
C SER A 261 -8.60 30.30 12.46
N GLU A 262 -7.57 29.99 13.22
CA GLU A 262 -7.16 30.77 14.40
C GLU A 262 -5.64 31.05 14.39
N ARG A 263 -5.16 31.85 15.34
CA ARG A 263 -3.71 31.97 15.55
C ARG A 263 -3.20 30.69 16.20
N ALA A 264 -2.13 30.12 15.64
CA ALA A 264 -1.50 28.96 16.22
C ALA A 264 -0.96 29.29 17.63
N SER A 265 -1.12 28.35 18.56
CA SER A 265 -0.46 28.43 19.86
C SER A 265 1.06 28.45 19.67
N GLN A 266 1.79 29.18 20.53
CA GLN A 266 3.25 29.28 20.43
C GLN A 266 3.99 27.99 20.83
N ASP A 267 3.31 27.01 21.43
CA ASP A 267 3.94 25.84 22.05
C ASP A 267 3.94 24.58 21.17
N VAL A 268 3.97 24.74 19.85
CA VAL A 268 4.00 23.61 18.90
C VAL A 268 5.41 23.03 18.83
N ARG A 269 5.80 22.29 19.86
CA ARG A 269 7.05 21.51 19.90
C ARG A 269 6.81 20.17 19.21
N SER A 270 7.17 20.05 17.93
CA SER A 270 7.21 18.74 17.28
C SER A 270 8.40 17.93 17.80
N ALA A 271 8.21 16.64 18.06
CA ALA A 271 9.30 15.71 18.34
C ALA A 271 10.35 15.71 17.21
N SER A 272 11.53 15.16 17.48
CA SER A 272 12.57 14.98 16.44
C SER A 272 12.03 14.09 15.31
N GLN A 273 11.90 14.66 14.10
CA GLN A 273 11.35 13.98 12.93
C GLN A 273 12.44 13.76 11.88
N LYS A 274 12.37 12.63 11.17
CA LYS A 274 13.26 12.31 10.04
C LYS A 274 12.50 12.47 8.73
N LYS A 275 13.21 12.76 7.63
CA LYS A 275 12.63 12.76 6.28
C LYS A 275 12.19 11.34 5.92
N ARG A 276 10.94 11.16 5.52
CA ARG A 276 10.30 9.87 5.19
C ARG A 276 9.85 9.76 3.73
N GLY A 277 10.40 10.58 2.84
CA GLY A 277 10.05 10.59 1.41
C GLY A 277 9.22 11.80 1.01
N GLY A 278 8.56 11.70 -0.15
CA GLY A 278 7.60 12.66 -0.64
C GLY A 278 6.17 12.29 -0.26
N LEU A 279 5.22 12.69 -1.11
CA LEU A 279 3.80 12.39 -0.97
C LEU A 279 3.43 10.99 -1.46
N ASP A 280 4.27 10.42 -2.32
CA ASP A 280 4.15 9.08 -2.90
C ASP A 280 3.81 8.00 -1.85
N PHE A 281 2.86 7.12 -2.17
CA PHE A 281 2.57 5.97 -1.32
C PHE A 281 3.81 5.09 -1.19
N ARG A 282 4.10 4.63 0.03
CA ARG A 282 5.25 3.77 0.30
C ARG A 282 4.82 2.42 0.81
N PHE A 283 5.16 1.36 0.08
CA PHE A 283 4.91 0.00 0.55
C PHE A 283 5.72 -0.28 1.82
N PRO A 284 5.06 -0.74 2.90
CA PRO A 284 5.76 -1.35 4.02
C PRO A 284 6.65 -2.51 3.56
N THR A 285 7.71 -2.81 4.30
CA THR A 285 8.62 -3.90 3.99
C THR A 285 7.83 -5.21 3.87
N ASP A 286 7.97 -5.87 2.71
CA ASP A 286 7.27 -7.12 2.38
C ASP A 286 5.74 -7.08 2.46
N ALA A 287 5.15 -5.89 2.34
CA ALA A 287 3.71 -5.66 2.33
C ALA A 287 2.94 -6.64 1.45
N ILE A 288 3.37 -6.87 0.20
CA ILE A 288 2.67 -7.76 -0.73
C ILE A 288 2.59 -9.23 -0.25
N MET A 289 3.55 -9.68 0.56
CA MET A 289 3.57 -11.05 1.09
C MET A 289 2.84 -11.15 2.43
N ARG A 290 2.98 -10.11 3.28
CA ARG A 290 2.49 -10.09 4.66
C ARG A 290 1.07 -9.55 4.81
N LEU A 291 0.68 -8.58 3.98
CA LEU A 291 -0.59 -7.84 4.08
C LEU A 291 -1.66 -8.33 3.10
N THR A 292 -1.45 -9.42 2.36
CA THR A 292 -2.48 -10.01 1.47
C THR A 292 -3.30 -11.02 2.26
N PRO A 293 -4.51 -10.71 2.76
CA PRO A 293 -5.23 -11.59 3.65
C PRO A 293 -6.24 -12.45 2.87
N VAL A 294 -6.20 -13.77 3.08
CA VAL A 294 -7.37 -14.66 2.87
C VAL A 294 -8.15 -14.81 4.19
N ALA A 295 -7.50 -14.54 5.35
CA ALA A 295 -8.11 -14.57 6.68
C ALA A 295 -7.46 -13.52 7.62
N PRO A 296 -8.21 -12.97 8.60
CA PRO A 296 -7.67 -12.08 9.62
C PRO A 296 -6.77 -12.85 10.60
N ILE A 297 -5.50 -12.44 10.71
CA ILE A 297 -4.55 -13.01 11.68
C ILE A 297 -4.49 -12.08 12.88
N VAL A 298 -4.96 -12.54 14.05
CA VAL A 298 -4.82 -11.79 15.31
C VAL A 298 -3.48 -12.13 15.93
N GLU A 299 -2.59 -11.14 16.02
CA GLU A 299 -1.17 -11.34 16.38
C GLU A 299 -0.97 -12.04 17.73
N LYS A 300 -1.82 -11.76 18.73
CA LYS A 300 -1.73 -12.38 20.08
C LYS A 300 -2.03 -13.88 20.10
N ASP A 301 -2.66 -14.41 19.05
CA ASP A 301 -3.09 -15.80 18.95
C ASP A 301 -2.42 -16.54 17.78
N ARG A 302 -1.55 -15.88 17.02
CA ARG A 302 -0.96 -16.45 15.79
C ARG A 302 -0.25 -17.78 16.01
N THR A 303 0.51 -17.92 17.10
CA THR A 303 1.23 -19.18 17.38
C THR A 303 0.26 -20.32 17.71
N SER A 304 -0.76 -20.06 18.54
CA SER A 304 -1.75 -21.08 18.89
C SER A 304 -2.59 -21.44 17.66
N GLN A 305 -3.07 -20.45 16.91
CA GLN A 305 -3.80 -20.65 15.66
C GLN A 305 -2.99 -21.46 14.64
N MET A 306 -1.69 -21.22 14.54
CA MET A 306 -0.80 -22.00 13.68
C MET A 306 -0.71 -23.45 14.15
N GLU A 307 -0.52 -23.70 15.45
CA GLU A 307 -0.47 -25.04 16.03
C GLU A 307 -1.81 -25.79 15.85
N ASP A 308 -2.93 -25.10 16.04
CA ASP A 308 -4.28 -25.64 15.87
C ASP A 308 -4.60 -25.94 14.40
N THR A 309 -4.22 -25.03 13.49
CA THR A 309 -4.38 -25.22 12.04
C THR A 309 -3.53 -26.39 11.55
N LEU A 310 -2.28 -26.48 12.01
CA LEU A 310 -1.40 -27.59 11.65
C LEU A 310 -1.94 -28.92 12.17
N ARG A 311 -2.41 -28.97 13.42
CA ARG A 311 -3.07 -30.15 14.00
C ARG A 311 -4.30 -30.54 13.19
N HIS A 312 -5.15 -29.58 12.83
CA HIS A 312 -6.33 -29.82 12.01
C HIS A 312 -5.98 -30.43 10.64
N LEU A 313 -4.96 -29.89 9.97
CA LEU A 313 -4.48 -30.42 8.69
C LEU A 313 -3.95 -31.85 8.82
N VAL A 314 -3.24 -32.16 9.90
CA VAL A 314 -2.76 -33.52 10.17
C VAL A 314 -3.91 -34.48 10.44
N GLU A 315 -4.78 -34.15 11.39
CA GLU A 315 -5.78 -35.11 11.91
C GLU A 315 -6.93 -35.37 10.92
N ASN A 316 -7.33 -34.36 10.13
CA ASN A 316 -8.52 -34.46 9.28
C ASN A 316 -8.23 -34.89 7.83
N ASN A 317 -6.96 -35.12 7.46
CA ASN A 317 -6.56 -35.45 6.07
C ASN A 317 -5.84 -36.79 5.97
N GLN A 318 -6.28 -37.79 6.74
CA GLN A 318 -5.61 -39.10 6.84
C GLN A 318 -6.02 -40.07 5.72
N MET A 319 -7.32 -40.20 5.43
CA MET A 319 -7.83 -41.07 4.35
C MET A 319 -8.29 -40.28 3.13
N GLU A 320 -9.04 -39.21 3.36
CA GLU A 320 -9.55 -38.31 2.33
C GLU A 320 -9.18 -36.87 2.67
N VAL A 321 -9.09 -36.03 1.65
CA VAL A 321 -8.82 -34.60 1.85
C VAL A 321 -10.08 -33.94 2.40
N HIS A 322 -9.95 -33.29 3.55
CA HIS A 322 -11.05 -32.54 4.15
C HIS A 322 -11.41 -31.32 3.29
N TYR A 323 -12.69 -30.96 3.23
CA TYR A 323 -13.19 -29.94 2.29
C TYR A 323 -12.57 -28.55 2.50
N ASP A 324 -12.18 -28.21 3.73
CA ASP A 324 -11.55 -26.94 4.09
C ASP A 324 -10.01 -26.98 4.11
N ALA A 325 -9.41 -28.14 3.82
CA ALA A 325 -7.96 -28.31 3.91
C ALA A 325 -7.17 -27.32 3.05
N PRO A 326 -7.58 -26.97 1.80
CA PRO A 326 -6.91 -25.94 1.02
C PRO A 326 -6.91 -24.56 1.70
N ALA A 327 -8.03 -24.19 2.34
CA ALA A 327 -8.13 -22.92 3.06
C ALA A 327 -7.25 -22.92 4.31
N LYS A 328 -7.31 -23.98 5.12
CA LYS A 328 -6.45 -24.17 6.31
C LYS A 328 -4.97 -24.21 5.95
N PHE A 329 -4.59 -24.80 4.81
CA PHE A 329 -3.22 -24.77 4.32
C PHE A 329 -2.76 -23.36 3.96
N MET A 330 -3.63 -22.57 3.31
CA MET A 330 -3.33 -21.16 3.01
C MET A 330 -3.20 -20.33 4.30
N GLU A 331 -4.08 -20.53 5.28
CA GLU A 331 -3.99 -19.91 6.60
C GLU A 331 -2.64 -20.22 7.28
N LEU A 332 -2.23 -21.50 7.29
CA LEU A 332 -0.92 -21.92 7.80
C LEU A 332 0.23 -21.20 7.10
N ALA A 333 0.25 -21.24 5.76
CA ALA A 333 1.29 -20.59 4.97
C ALA A 333 1.38 -19.09 5.26
N MET A 334 0.24 -18.39 5.36
CA MET A 334 0.18 -16.97 5.68
C MET A 334 0.67 -16.64 7.09
N MET A 335 0.34 -17.45 8.09
CA MET A 335 0.89 -17.29 9.44
C MET A 335 2.41 -17.50 9.44
N MET A 336 2.89 -18.52 8.73
CA MET A 336 4.31 -18.82 8.61
C MET A 336 5.10 -17.71 7.88
N ARG A 337 4.50 -16.95 6.94
CA ARG A 337 5.16 -15.79 6.28
C ARG A 337 5.69 -14.72 7.23
N HIS A 338 5.18 -14.68 8.46
CA HIS A 338 5.59 -13.74 9.48
C HIS A 338 6.73 -14.26 10.37
N MET A 339 7.18 -15.51 10.14
CA MET A 339 8.24 -16.13 10.91
C MET A 339 9.62 -15.75 10.36
N ASP A 340 10.54 -15.43 11.27
CA ASP A 340 11.96 -15.34 10.95
C ASP A 340 12.63 -16.73 10.95
N SER A 341 13.90 -16.79 10.53
CA SER A 341 14.66 -18.05 10.48
C SER A 341 14.76 -18.75 11.84
N LYS A 342 14.88 -18.01 12.96
CA LYS A 342 14.98 -18.62 14.31
C LYS A 342 13.65 -19.25 14.73
N GLN A 343 12.54 -18.60 14.40
CA GLN A 343 11.21 -19.11 14.65
C GLN A 343 10.94 -20.38 13.83
N LEU A 344 11.36 -20.41 12.56
CA LEU A 344 11.26 -21.61 11.71
C LEU A 344 12.11 -22.76 12.28
N ASP A 345 13.35 -22.51 12.70
CA ASP A 345 14.20 -23.52 13.34
C ASP A 345 13.59 -24.05 14.65
N SER A 346 12.97 -23.17 15.43
CA SER A 346 12.27 -23.55 16.66
C SER A 346 11.07 -24.46 16.38
N LEU A 347 10.24 -24.09 15.38
CA LEU A 347 9.12 -24.91 14.93
C LEU A 347 9.60 -26.28 14.44
N TRP A 348 10.61 -26.30 13.57
CA TRP A 348 11.16 -27.52 13.01
C TRP A 348 11.64 -28.49 14.10
N ARG A 349 12.43 -28.03 15.07
CA ARG A 349 12.91 -28.87 16.18
C ARG A 349 11.78 -29.55 16.96
N LYS A 350 10.63 -28.88 17.12
CA LYS A 350 9.46 -29.46 17.80
C LYS A 350 8.77 -30.56 16.97
N ILE A 351 8.72 -30.41 15.65
CA ILE A 351 7.84 -31.22 14.78
C ILE A 351 8.56 -32.21 13.86
N HIS A 352 9.89 -32.09 13.69
CA HIS A 352 10.66 -32.86 12.70
C HIS A 352 10.62 -34.39 12.87
N SER A 353 10.31 -34.91 14.06
CA SER A 353 10.22 -36.34 14.37
C SER A 353 8.81 -36.91 14.15
N GLN A 354 7.81 -36.04 13.95
CA GLN A 354 6.42 -36.43 13.74
C GLN A 354 6.14 -36.42 12.23
N LYS A 355 6.07 -37.61 11.62
CA LYS A 355 6.05 -37.78 10.14
C LYS A 355 5.04 -36.88 9.42
N ASP A 356 3.79 -36.83 9.88
CA ASP A 356 2.74 -36.08 9.19
C ASP A 356 2.89 -34.57 9.39
N TYR A 357 3.20 -34.12 10.61
CA TYR A 357 3.49 -32.72 10.90
C TYR A 357 4.69 -32.22 10.11
N ARG A 358 5.76 -33.02 10.07
CA ARG A 358 6.97 -32.76 9.29
C ARG A 358 6.64 -32.54 7.81
N ARG A 359 5.81 -33.40 7.23
CA ARG A 359 5.36 -33.28 5.84
C ARG A 359 4.59 -31.99 5.61
N TRP A 360 3.55 -31.70 6.42
CA TRP A 360 2.75 -30.48 6.26
C TRP A 360 3.56 -29.20 6.37
N VAL A 361 4.54 -29.16 7.28
CA VAL A 361 5.45 -28.01 7.40
C VAL A 361 6.35 -27.90 6.16
N LEU A 362 6.93 -29.00 5.67
CA LEU A 362 7.74 -28.98 4.44
C LEU A 362 6.94 -28.56 3.21
N ASP A 363 5.66 -28.94 3.12
CA ASP A 363 4.75 -28.53 2.05
C ASP A 363 4.39 -27.04 2.16
N ALA A 364 4.24 -26.50 3.38
CA ALA A 364 3.88 -25.09 3.62
C ALA A 364 5.05 -24.12 3.44
N VAL A 365 6.30 -24.54 3.69
CA VAL A 365 7.50 -23.69 3.60
C VAL A 365 7.64 -23.01 2.22
N PRO A 366 7.51 -23.70 1.08
CA PRO A 366 7.47 -23.07 -0.24
C PRO A 366 6.38 -22.01 -0.41
N ALA A 367 5.19 -22.24 0.15
CA ALA A 367 4.03 -21.34 0.04
C ALA A 367 4.20 -20.03 0.83
N MET A 368 5.19 -19.98 1.74
CA MET A 368 5.60 -18.74 2.39
C MET A 368 6.13 -17.71 1.37
N ALA A 369 6.83 -18.18 0.32
CA ALA A 369 7.44 -17.32 -0.70
C ALA A 369 8.38 -16.21 -0.14
N THR A 370 9.00 -16.43 1.03
CA THR A 370 9.94 -15.48 1.67
C THR A 370 11.40 -15.94 1.54
N SER A 371 12.34 -15.01 1.72
CA SER A 371 13.77 -15.36 1.71
C SER A 371 14.15 -16.21 2.92
N GLU A 372 13.53 -15.96 4.08
CA GLU A 372 13.75 -16.71 5.32
C GLU A 372 13.39 -18.19 5.15
N ALA A 373 12.30 -18.48 4.42
CA ALA A 373 11.91 -19.84 4.05
C ALA A 373 12.97 -20.53 3.18
N LEU A 374 13.52 -19.81 2.20
CA LEU A 374 14.60 -20.34 1.36
C LEU A 374 15.85 -20.61 2.20
N SER A 375 16.29 -19.67 3.04
CA SER A 375 17.47 -19.85 3.91
C SER A 375 17.29 -21.07 4.82
N PHE A 376 16.10 -21.25 5.40
CA PHE A 376 15.75 -22.44 6.20
C PHE A 376 15.91 -23.74 5.39
N VAL A 377 15.35 -23.81 4.18
CA VAL A 377 15.50 -25.01 3.32
C VAL A 377 16.95 -25.27 2.96
N VAL A 378 17.72 -24.23 2.60
CA VAL A 378 19.16 -24.37 2.27
C VAL A 378 19.93 -24.91 3.47
N GLN A 379 19.65 -24.43 4.67
CA GLN A 379 20.28 -24.92 5.90
C GLN A 379 19.87 -26.37 6.20
N ALA A 380 18.59 -26.72 6.04
CA ALA A 380 18.10 -28.07 6.28
C ALA A 380 18.73 -29.10 5.31
N VAL A 381 18.92 -28.71 4.05
CA VAL A 381 19.59 -29.54 3.04
C VAL A 381 21.09 -29.66 3.32
N THR A 382 21.78 -28.55 3.61
CA THR A 382 23.24 -28.57 3.84
C THR A 382 23.64 -29.26 5.14
N SER A 383 22.73 -29.31 6.13
CA SER A 383 22.88 -30.05 7.39
C SER A 383 22.45 -31.52 7.30
N ASN A 384 22.07 -32.02 6.12
CA ASN A 384 21.55 -33.38 5.90
C ASN A 384 20.33 -33.74 6.78
N TYR A 385 19.46 -32.77 7.08
CA TYR A 385 18.23 -33.00 7.83
C TYR A 385 17.07 -33.50 6.96
N LEU A 386 17.18 -33.35 5.64
CA LEU A 386 16.18 -33.80 4.67
C LEU A 386 16.68 -35.02 3.92
N THR A 387 15.78 -35.97 3.68
CA THR A 387 16.02 -37.07 2.74
C THR A 387 16.09 -36.57 1.30
N GLU A 388 16.63 -37.37 0.39
CA GLU A 388 16.71 -36.99 -1.04
C GLU A 388 15.34 -36.71 -1.67
N SER A 389 14.31 -37.48 -1.28
CA SER A 389 12.94 -37.30 -1.79
C SER A 389 12.27 -36.04 -1.24
N GLU A 390 12.43 -35.76 0.06
CA GLU A 390 11.96 -34.53 0.69
C GLU A 390 12.65 -33.30 0.07
N ALA A 391 13.98 -33.35 -0.06
CA ALA A 391 14.76 -32.30 -0.67
C ALA A 391 14.35 -32.07 -2.13
N SER A 392 14.18 -33.13 -2.93
CA SER A 392 13.74 -33.01 -4.32
C SER A 392 12.41 -32.28 -4.46
N SER A 393 11.45 -32.57 -3.57
CA SER A 393 10.10 -32.00 -3.59
C SER A 393 10.08 -30.53 -3.14
N VAL A 394 10.79 -30.22 -2.05
CA VAL A 394 10.79 -28.85 -1.49
C VAL A 394 11.65 -27.89 -2.30
N LEU A 395 12.80 -28.35 -2.83
CA LEU A 395 13.77 -27.49 -3.53
C LEU A 395 13.20 -26.91 -4.83
N LEU A 396 12.47 -27.71 -5.61
CA LEU A 396 11.84 -27.22 -6.83
C LEU A 396 10.80 -26.12 -6.49
N SER A 397 9.95 -26.41 -5.50
CA SER A 397 8.85 -25.53 -5.11
C SER A 397 9.34 -24.21 -4.50
N ILE A 398 10.30 -24.25 -3.58
CA ILE A 398 10.81 -23.05 -2.90
C ILE A 398 11.53 -22.12 -3.87
N LEU A 399 12.37 -22.64 -4.77
CA LEU A 399 13.10 -21.84 -5.75
C LEU A 399 12.16 -21.23 -6.80
N HIS A 400 11.05 -21.91 -7.12
CA HIS A 400 10.04 -21.39 -8.03
C HIS A 400 9.14 -20.31 -7.39
N LEU A 401 8.77 -20.45 -6.11
CA LEU A 401 7.79 -19.57 -5.47
C LEU A 401 8.40 -18.37 -4.74
N VAL A 402 9.63 -18.48 -4.23
CA VAL A 402 10.27 -17.42 -3.42
C VAL A 402 10.21 -16.05 -4.10
N LYS A 403 9.86 -15.00 -3.36
CA LYS A 403 10.03 -13.62 -3.82
C LYS A 403 11.52 -13.34 -3.99
N VAL A 404 11.96 -13.19 -5.24
CA VAL A 404 13.39 -13.11 -5.54
C VAL A 404 13.94 -11.75 -5.14
N ASN A 405 14.98 -11.77 -4.31
CA ASN A 405 15.81 -10.62 -3.97
C ASN A 405 17.29 -11.05 -3.98
N ILE A 406 18.20 -10.11 -3.71
CA ILE A 406 19.65 -10.38 -3.75
C ILE A 406 20.08 -11.46 -2.75
N THR A 407 19.44 -11.52 -1.58
CA THR A 407 19.70 -12.54 -0.56
C THR A 407 19.28 -13.91 -1.07
N ALA A 408 18.07 -14.03 -1.64
CA ALA A 408 17.57 -15.29 -2.19
C ALA A 408 18.45 -15.83 -3.34
N ILE A 409 18.96 -14.95 -4.22
CA ILE A 409 19.90 -15.35 -5.27
C ILE A 409 21.20 -15.88 -4.67
N ARG A 410 21.73 -15.24 -3.62
CA ARG A 410 22.95 -15.70 -2.95
C ARG A 410 22.76 -17.05 -2.26
N ASP A 411 21.63 -17.24 -1.58
CA ASP A 411 21.34 -18.50 -0.89
C ASP A 411 21.16 -19.65 -1.88
N ALA A 412 20.45 -19.42 -2.99
CA ALA A 412 20.31 -20.40 -4.06
C ALA A 412 21.65 -20.74 -4.73
N LYS A 413 22.58 -19.77 -4.85
CA LYS A 413 23.95 -20.04 -5.31
C LYS A 413 24.71 -20.95 -4.34
N THR A 414 24.67 -20.65 -3.04
CA THR A 414 25.30 -21.48 -2.00
C THR A 414 24.75 -22.92 -2.03
N LEU A 415 23.44 -23.07 -2.23
CA LEU A 415 22.79 -24.36 -2.38
C LEU A 415 23.32 -25.16 -3.59
N MET A 416 23.47 -24.53 -4.76
CA MET A 416 24.02 -25.18 -5.96
C MET A 416 25.42 -25.76 -5.72
N ASP A 417 26.24 -25.06 -4.94
CA ASP A 417 27.62 -25.47 -4.64
C ASP A 417 27.70 -26.51 -3.50
N SER A 418 26.59 -26.83 -2.85
CA SER A 418 26.56 -27.77 -1.72
C SER A 418 26.93 -29.21 -2.13
N PRO A 419 27.58 -30.00 -1.24
CA PRO A 419 27.86 -31.41 -1.50
C PRO A 419 26.60 -32.23 -1.77
N PHE A 420 25.50 -31.94 -1.06
CA PHE A 420 24.22 -32.62 -1.21
C PHE A 420 23.68 -32.49 -2.65
N VAL A 421 23.61 -31.27 -3.18
CA VAL A 421 23.14 -31.02 -4.55
C VAL A 421 24.12 -31.60 -5.57
N ARG A 422 25.43 -31.49 -5.34
CA ARG A 422 26.44 -32.05 -6.26
C ARG A 422 26.43 -33.57 -6.34
N ALA A 423 26.03 -34.26 -5.27
CA ALA A 423 25.99 -35.72 -5.19
C ALA A 423 24.82 -36.34 -5.96
N SER A 424 23.68 -35.65 -6.10
CA SER A 424 22.50 -36.15 -6.83
C SER A 424 22.34 -35.45 -8.20
N PRO A 425 22.53 -36.16 -9.34
CA PRO A 425 22.40 -35.56 -10.66
C PRO A 425 21.02 -34.97 -10.94
N SER A 426 19.96 -35.60 -10.41
CA SER A 426 18.58 -35.15 -10.59
C SER A 426 18.33 -33.84 -9.86
N ILE A 427 18.69 -33.77 -8.56
CA ILE A 427 18.57 -32.55 -7.76
C ILE A 427 19.41 -31.43 -8.36
N ARG A 428 20.66 -31.72 -8.75
CA ARG A 428 21.54 -30.76 -9.42
C ARG A 428 20.88 -30.13 -10.63
N LYS A 429 20.32 -30.95 -11.53
CA LYS A 429 19.64 -30.46 -12.73
C LYS A 429 18.46 -29.55 -12.36
N SER A 430 17.60 -29.98 -11.44
CA SER A 430 16.42 -29.21 -11.01
C SER A 430 16.79 -27.88 -10.37
N VAL A 431 17.77 -27.86 -9.45
CA VAL A 431 18.24 -26.64 -8.78
C VAL A 431 18.89 -25.68 -9.78
N THR A 432 19.70 -26.16 -10.72
CA THR A 432 20.31 -25.31 -11.75
C THR A 432 19.25 -24.65 -12.64
N LEU A 433 18.24 -25.41 -13.08
CA LEU A 433 17.13 -24.87 -13.88
C LEU A 433 16.32 -23.84 -13.08
N ALA A 434 15.99 -24.16 -11.82
CA ALA A 434 15.25 -23.27 -10.96
C ALA A 434 16.03 -21.98 -10.63
N TYR A 435 17.35 -22.06 -10.43
CA TYR A 435 18.21 -20.89 -10.27
C TYR A 435 18.19 -19.99 -11.51
N GLY A 436 18.25 -20.57 -12.72
CA GLY A 436 18.07 -19.82 -13.97
C GLY A 436 16.72 -19.09 -14.01
N SER A 437 15.66 -19.76 -13.55
CA SER A 437 14.33 -19.16 -13.42
C SER A 437 14.30 -18.01 -12.39
N MET A 438 14.95 -18.17 -11.23
CA MET A 438 15.08 -17.11 -10.23
C MET A 438 15.81 -15.89 -10.78
N VAL A 439 16.92 -16.10 -11.51
CA VAL A 439 17.65 -15.01 -12.18
C VAL A 439 16.74 -14.32 -13.20
N ASN A 440 15.99 -15.08 -14.01
CA ASN A 440 15.02 -14.50 -14.93
C ASN A 440 13.98 -13.64 -14.19
N ARG A 441 13.40 -14.13 -13.09
CA ARG A 441 12.42 -13.37 -12.29
C ARG A 441 13.01 -12.14 -11.61
N PHE A 442 14.29 -12.18 -11.22
CA PHE A 442 15.01 -11.04 -10.64
C PHE A 442 15.37 -9.98 -11.69
N CYS A 443 15.75 -10.42 -12.89
CA CYS A 443 16.14 -9.57 -14.01
C CYS A 443 14.97 -9.11 -14.88
N ALA A 444 13.83 -9.80 -14.80
CA ALA A 444 12.56 -9.33 -15.30
C ALA A 444 12.30 -8.01 -14.60
N LYS A 445 12.71 -6.91 -15.26
CA LYS A 445 12.34 -5.57 -14.87
C LYS A 445 10.83 -5.64 -14.60
N THR A 446 10.35 -4.99 -13.56
CA THR A 446 8.93 -4.68 -13.46
C THR A 446 8.68 -3.47 -14.36
N PRO A 447 8.26 -3.68 -15.63
CA PRO A 447 7.32 -2.76 -16.24
C PRO A 447 6.12 -3.57 -16.72
N VAL A 448 5.00 -3.33 -16.09
CA VAL A 448 3.71 -3.29 -16.77
C VAL A 448 3.22 -1.85 -16.77
#